data_AF-A0A7C0VS85-F1
#
_entry.id   AF-A0A7C0VS85-F1
#
_cell.length_a   1.000
_cell.length_b   1.000
_cell.length_c   1.000
_cell.angle_alpha   90.00
_cell.angle_beta   90.00
_cell.angle_gamma   90.00
#
_symmetry.space_group_name_H-M   'P 1'
#
loop_
_entity.id
_entity.type
_entity.pdbx_description
1 polymer ?
#
loop_
_entity_poly.entity_id
_entity_poly.type
_entity_poly.pdbx_seq_one_letter_code
_entity_poly.pdbx_strand_id
1 'polypeptide(L)'
;GMNVEKAINFLDNLIKKKIKLPCGRYHPNAAREIMNLIKSAKANAENKGMSSEKLYIKEIKANKGGTFIRPRSRWKLRGRKAKMCNLEVRLGEK
;
A
#
# COMPACT_ATOMS: atom_id res chain seq x y z
N GLY A 1 -12.69 -5.99 -7.71
CA GLY A 1 -11.86 -5.91 -6.49
C GLY A 1 -12.70 -5.48 -5.31
N MET A 2 -12.07 -5.18 -4.18
CA MET A 2 -12.76 -4.74 -2.95
C MET A 2 -13.26 -3.29 -3.12
N ASN A 3 -14.39 -2.97 -2.48
CA ASN A 3 -14.83 -1.58 -2.35
C ASN A 3 -13.78 -0.80 -1.51
N VAL A 4 -13.53 0.46 -1.90
CA VAL A 4 -12.54 1.35 -1.27
C VAL A 4 -12.79 1.50 0.24
N GLU A 5 -14.03 1.65 0.67
CA GLU A 5 -14.35 1.86 2.10
C GLU A 5 -14.12 0.62 2.95
N LYS A 6 -14.51 -0.55 2.40
CA LYS A 6 -14.24 -1.84 3.03
C LYS A 6 -12.73 -2.09 3.14
N ALA A 7 -11.96 -1.67 2.13
CA ALA A 7 -10.50 -1.80 2.15
C ALA A 7 -9.86 -0.93 3.24
N ILE A 8 -10.32 0.32 3.41
CA ILE A 8 -9.85 1.22 4.49
C ILE A 8 -10.12 0.60 5.86
N ASN A 9 -11.35 0.14 6.10
CA ASN A 9 -11.73 -0.48 7.37
C ASN A 9 -10.93 -1.76 7.65
N PHE A 10 -10.68 -2.56 6.63
CA PHE A 10 -9.84 -3.75 6.76
C PHE A 10 -8.40 -3.39 7.18
N LEU A 11 -7.79 -2.40 6.53
CA LEU A 11 -6.43 -1.95 6.86
C LEU A 11 -6.36 -1.36 8.28
N ASP A 12 -7.36 -0.60 8.71
CA ASP A 12 -7.43 -0.10 10.09
C ASP A 12 -7.49 -1.22 11.12
N ASN A 13 -8.30 -2.24 10.88
CA ASN A 13 -8.42 -3.39 11.76
C ASN A 13 -7.14 -4.23 11.79
N LEU A 14 -6.42 -4.29 10.65
CA LEU A 14 -5.14 -4.96 10.52
C LEU A 14 -4.03 -4.23 11.31
N ILE A 15 -4.00 -2.88 11.26
CA ILE A 15 -3.09 -2.06 12.08
C ILE A 15 -3.38 -2.24 13.57
N LYS A 16 -4.65 -2.23 13.96
CA LYS A 16 -5.10 -2.42 15.35
C LYS A 16 -4.98 -3.88 15.85
N LYS A 17 -4.49 -4.80 15.01
CA LYS A 17 -4.37 -6.25 15.29
C LYS A 17 -5.68 -6.90 15.77
N LYS A 18 -6.84 -6.36 15.35
CA LYS A 18 -8.16 -6.89 15.72
C LYS A 18 -8.54 -8.12 14.91
N ILE A 19 -7.96 -8.27 13.72
CA ILE A 19 -8.16 -9.42 12.84
C ILE A 19 -7.28 -10.56 13.35
N LYS A 20 -7.80 -11.78 13.49
CA LYS A 20 -6.98 -12.97 13.74
C LYS A 20 -6.44 -13.50 12.42
N LEU A 21 -5.12 -13.43 12.22
CA LEU A 21 -4.44 -14.09 11.10
C LEU A 21 -3.99 -15.49 11.55
N PRO A 22 -4.48 -16.59 10.93
CA PRO A 22 -4.09 -17.95 11.32
C PRO A 22 -2.61 -18.24 11.00
N CYS A 23 -2.10 -17.65 9.93
CA CYS A 23 -0.68 -17.63 9.59
C CYS A 23 -0.36 -16.31 8.88
N GLY A 24 0.62 -15.54 9.38
CA GLY A 24 1.01 -14.26 8.76
C GLY A 24 1.53 -13.23 9.76
N ARG A 25 2.05 -12.13 9.22
CA ARG A 25 2.50 -10.96 10.00
C ARG A 25 1.66 -9.73 9.63
N TYR A 26 1.33 -8.90 10.61
CA TYR A 26 0.47 -7.73 10.42
C TYR A 26 1.12 -6.55 9.68
N HIS A 27 2.45 -6.50 9.52
CA HIS A 27 3.19 -5.44 8.80
C HIS A 27 2.57 -4.02 8.92
N PRO A 28 2.51 -3.44 10.13
CA PRO A 28 1.73 -2.21 10.39
C PRO A 28 2.20 -1.02 9.55
N ASN A 29 3.51 -0.90 9.30
CA ASN A 29 4.07 0.19 8.48
C ASN A 29 3.60 0.10 7.03
N ALA A 30 3.62 -1.11 6.44
CA ALA A 30 3.16 -1.30 5.06
C ALA A 30 1.66 -1.05 4.93
N ALA A 31 0.87 -1.52 5.90
CA ALA A 31 -0.57 -1.28 5.94
C ALA A 31 -0.90 0.22 5.98
N ARG A 32 -0.14 1.01 6.76
CA ARG A 32 -0.31 2.47 6.85
C ARG A 32 0.01 3.17 5.53
N GLU A 33 1.10 2.81 4.86
CA GLU A 33 1.45 3.37 3.55
C GLU A 33 0.38 3.06 2.49
N ILE A 34 -0.11 1.82 2.44
CA ILE A 34 -1.18 1.42 1.51
C ILE A 34 -2.49 2.17 1.84
N MET A 35 -2.81 2.35 3.12
CA MET A 35 -3.98 3.10 3.56
C MET A 35 -3.92 4.56 3.09
N ASN A 36 -2.75 5.21 3.23
CA ASN A 36 -2.53 6.57 2.78
C ASN A 36 -2.72 6.71 1.26
N LEU A 37 -2.19 5.75 0.49
CA LEU A 37 -2.37 5.72 -0.97
C LEU A 37 -3.83 5.58 -1.38
N ILE A 38 -4.59 4.70 -0.72
CA ILE A 38 -6.02 4.51 -1.01
C ILE A 38 -6.82 5.76 -0.65
N LYS A 39 -6.52 6.42 0.47
CA LYS A 39 -7.17 7.69 0.84
C LYS A 39 -6.89 8.80 -0.17
N SER A 40 -5.64 8.92 -0.62
CA SER A 40 -5.28 9.87 -1.68
C SER A 40 -5.99 9.55 -2.99
N ALA A 41 -6.06 8.27 -3.38
CA ALA A 41 -6.79 7.84 -4.56
C ALA A 41 -8.30 8.13 -4.48
N LYS A 42 -8.91 7.95 -3.29
CA LYS A 42 -10.31 8.33 -3.02
C LYS A 42 -10.53 9.83 -3.22
N ALA A 43 -9.69 10.67 -2.58
CA ALA A 43 -9.78 12.13 -2.73
C ALA A 43 -9.61 12.58 -4.19
N ASN A 44 -8.70 11.94 -4.94
CA ASN A 44 -8.52 12.22 -6.37
C ASN A 44 -9.73 11.82 -7.22
N ALA A 45 -10.45 10.75 -6.84
CA ALA A 45 -11.66 10.32 -7.52
C ALA A 45 -12.84 11.26 -7.21
N GLU A 46 -12.99 11.68 -5.95
CA GLU A 46 -13.99 12.67 -5.53
C GLU A 46 -13.78 14.01 -6.26
N ASN A 47 -12.53 14.47 -6.38
CA ASN A 47 -12.20 15.67 -7.16
C ASN A 47 -12.54 15.55 -8.65
N LYS A 48 -12.64 14.33 -9.19
CA LYS A 48 -13.07 14.06 -10.57
C LYS A 48 -14.59 13.91 -10.71
N GLY A 49 -15.35 14.05 -9.62
CA GLY A 49 -16.80 13.88 -9.62
C GLY A 49 -17.27 12.42 -9.61
N MET A 50 -16.38 11.47 -9.31
CA MET A 50 -16.75 10.05 -9.18
C MET A 50 -17.51 9.80 -7.87
N SER A 51 -18.46 8.87 -7.90
CA SER A 51 -19.25 8.53 -6.71
C SER A 51 -18.45 7.62 -5.79
N SER A 52 -18.16 8.11 -4.58
CA SER A 52 -17.33 7.42 -3.57
C SER A 52 -17.83 6.03 -3.19
N GLU A 53 -19.14 5.80 -3.24
CA GLU A 53 -19.78 4.52 -2.89
C GLU A 53 -19.57 3.43 -3.95
N LYS A 54 -19.47 3.84 -5.22
CA LYS A 54 -19.32 2.94 -6.38
C LYS A 54 -17.86 2.63 -6.71
N LEU A 55 -16.92 3.27 -6.02
CA LEU A 55 -15.50 3.05 -6.22
C LEU A 55 -15.06 1.68 -5.71
N TYR A 56 -14.34 0.96 -6.57
CA TYR A 56 -13.65 -0.26 -6.19
C TYR A 56 -12.19 -0.24 -6.67
N ILE A 57 -11.37 -1.04 -5.99
CA ILE A 57 -9.98 -1.23 -6.37
C ILE A 57 -9.94 -2.17 -7.57
N LYS A 58 -9.62 -1.64 -8.76
CA LYS A 58 -9.50 -2.42 -10.00
C LYS A 58 -8.18 -3.17 -10.03
N GLU A 59 -7.09 -2.48 -9.74
CA GLU A 59 -5.75 -3.02 -9.82
C GLU A 59 -4.85 -2.38 -8.75
N ILE A 60 -4.07 -3.20 -8.05
CA ILE A 60 -3.02 -2.73 -7.14
C ILE A 60 -1.74 -3.50 -7.45
N LYS A 61 -0.66 -2.76 -7.72
CA LYS A 61 0.63 -3.34 -8.08
C LYS A 61 1.74 -2.82 -7.19
N ALA A 62 2.67 -3.72 -6.88
CA ALA A 62 3.87 -3.44 -6.12
C ALA A 62 5.08 -3.78 -7.01
N ASN A 63 5.60 -2.76 -7.69
CA ASN A 63 6.74 -2.90 -8.60
C ASN A 63 8.05 -2.70 -7.82
N LYS A 64 9.06 -3.52 -8.11
CA LYS A 64 10.37 -3.39 -7.45
C LYS A 64 11.00 -2.04 -7.82
N GLY A 65 11.31 -1.24 -6.80
CA GLY A 65 12.00 0.03 -6.99
C GLY A 65 13.52 -0.14 -7.12
N GLY A 66 14.21 1.00 -7.27
CA GLY A 66 15.66 1.05 -7.23
C GLY A 66 16.22 0.37 -5.98
N THR A 67 17.38 -0.28 -6.10
CA THR A 67 18.03 -0.94 -4.96
C THR A 67 19.22 -0.11 -4.53
N PHE A 68 19.12 0.58 -3.39
CA PHE A 68 20.25 1.28 -2.81
C PHE A 68 21.10 0.31 -1.98
N ILE A 69 22.41 0.33 -2.16
CA ILE A 69 23.35 -0.50 -1.40
C ILE A 69 24.13 0.40 -0.46
N ARG A 70 23.97 0.21 0.85
CA ARG A 70 24.84 0.81 1.85
C ARG A 70 26.16 0.01 1.88
N PRO A 71 27.31 0.60 1.50
CA PRO A 71 28.60 -0.09 1.55
C PRO A 71 28.99 -0.38 3.01
N ARG A 72 29.76 -1.45 3.24
CA ARG A 72 30.23 -1.80 4.59
C ARG A 72 31.40 -0.94 5.04
N SER A 73 32.27 -0.55 4.11
CA SER A 73 33.41 0.33 4.35
C SER A 73 33.75 1.06 3.05
N ARG A 74 34.65 2.06 3.12
CA ARG A 74 35.18 2.76 1.94
C ARG A 74 35.72 1.81 0.86
N TRP A 75 36.24 0.66 1.26
CA TRP A 75 36.87 -0.32 0.38
C TRP A 75 35.96 -1.52 0.03
N LYS A 76 34.85 -1.73 0.77
CA LYS A 76 33.93 -2.84 0.56
C LYS A 76 32.52 -2.31 0.23
N LEU A 77 32.26 -2.18 -1.08
CA LEU A 77 30.99 -1.70 -1.63
C LEU A 77 29.82 -2.69 -1.48
N ARG A 78 30.07 -3.90 -0.97
CA ARG A 78 29.02 -4.89 -0.67
C ARG A 78 28.53 -4.72 0.76
N GLY A 79 27.25 -4.38 0.93
CA GLY A 79 26.63 -4.27 2.25
C GLY A 79 25.12 -4.45 2.24
N ARG A 80 24.40 -3.65 3.04
CA ARG A 80 22.94 -3.80 3.21
C ARG A 80 22.21 -3.21 2.02
N LYS A 81 21.27 -3.96 1.45
CA LYS A 81 20.42 -3.50 0.35
C LYS A 81 19.11 -2.94 0.90
N ALA A 82 18.81 -1.69 0.60
CA ALA A 82 17.47 -1.14 0.78
C ALA A 82 16.55 -1.76 -0.26
N LYS A 83 15.41 -2.29 0.19
CA LYS A 83 14.37 -2.81 -0.69
C LYS A 83 13.29 -1.75 -0.81
N MET A 84 13.24 -1.06 -1.95
CA MET A 84 12.24 -0.05 -2.25
C MET A 84 11.19 -0.64 -3.21
N CYS A 85 10.00 -0.06 -3.19
CA CYS A 85 8.87 -0.48 -4.00
C CYS A 85 8.15 0.76 -4.54
N ASN A 86 7.71 0.69 -5.79
CA ASN A 86 6.78 1.63 -6.38
C ASN A 86 5.39 1.01 -6.28
N LEU A 87 4.44 1.73 -5.67
CA LEU A 87 3.07 1.27 -5.49
C LEU A 87 2.16 1.98 -6.49
N GLU A 88 1.37 1.21 -7.22
CA GLU A 88 0.41 1.73 -8.20
C GLU A 88 -0.99 1.25 -7.83
N VAL A 89 -1.95 2.17 -7.78
CA VAL A 89 -3.35 1.89 -7.46
C VAL A 89 -4.22 2.44 -8.58
N ARG A 90 -5.07 1.60 -9.16
CA ARG A 90 -6.11 2.01 -10.11
C ARG A 90 -7.48 1.73 -9.51
N LEU A 91 -8.28 2.77 -9.39
CA LEU A 91 -9.68 2.69 -9.01
C LEU A 91 -10.55 2.62 -10.26
N GLY A 92 -11.67 1.91 -10.15
CA GLY A 92 -12.72 1.91 -11.17
C GLY A 92 -14.06 2.19 -10.51
N GLU A 93 -15.00 2.66 -11.30
CA GLU A 93 -16.41 2.77 -10.92
C GLU A 93 -17.17 1.54 -11.42
N LYS A 94 -18.17 1.14 -10.64
CA LYS A 94 -19.12 0.10 -11.01
C LYS A 94 -20.46 0.70 -11.38
#